data_AF-A0A1G2W1W4-F1
#
_entry.id   AF-A0A1G2W1W4-F1
#
_cell.length_a   1.000
_cell.length_b   1.000
_cell.length_c   1.000
_cell.angle_alpha   90.00
_cell.angle_beta   90.00
_cell.angle_gamma   90.00
#
_symmetry.space_group_name_H-M   'P 1'
#
loop_
_entity.id
_entity.type
_entity.pdbx_description
1 polymer ?
#
loop_
_entity_poly.entity_id
_entity_poly.type
_entity_poly.pdbx_seq_one_letter_code
_entity_poly.pdbx_strand_id
1 'polypeptide(L)'
;MDEVARLLTLLALLGGAMTLLGGACVWFLDEARRIRRTLTQALGAVPQPMLVARGRGVGIGFDLTRNLVVVTWDRGGWQLTYRLDELVGAELIVDRQVAARAFRGEPRRALDQLSDPQERVRLRFVFDDPGHPDFEIDLWLVEDEGRRGRLQADEALQEANRWMARMESILRRPVAKPAPPVPSAAAPPAPPPAPTARREPVGPLFGDDSYEDDAEDVIR
;
A
#
# COMPACT_ATOMS: atom_id res chain seq x y z
N MET A 1 -39.01 16.22 -44.01
CA MET A 1 -37.89 16.86 -43.28
C MET A 1 -37.45 16.04 -42.06
N ASP A 2 -38.27 15.12 -41.56
CA ASP A 2 -37.92 14.26 -40.42
C ASP A 2 -36.75 13.30 -40.65
N GLU A 3 -36.56 12.78 -41.86
CA GLU A 3 -35.49 11.81 -42.13
C GLU A 3 -34.09 12.43 -41.95
N VAL A 4 -33.91 13.68 -42.37
CA VAL A 4 -32.64 14.41 -42.22
C VAL A 4 -32.38 14.72 -40.75
N ALA A 5 -33.39 15.17 -40.01
CA ALA A 5 -33.26 15.44 -38.57
C ALA A 5 -32.95 14.16 -37.77
N ARG A 6 -33.62 13.05 -38.10
CA ARG A 6 -33.38 11.73 -37.52
C ARG A 6 -31.98 11.23 -37.82
N LEU A 7 -31.51 11.35 -39.07
CA LEU A 7 -30.14 11.00 -39.47
C LEU A 7 -29.12 11.82 -38.68
N LEU A 8 -29.29 13.14 -38.59
CA LEU A 8 -28.39 14.02 -37.85
C LEU A 8 -28.37 13.70 -36.35
N THR A 9 -29.52 13.37 -35.76
CA THR A 9 -29.62 12.99 -34.35
C THR A 9 -28.95 11.64 -34.08
N LEU A 10 -29.16 10.65 -34.95
CA LEU A 10 -28.48 9.36 -34.86
C LEU A 10 -26.96 9.50 -35.04
N LEU A 11 -26.52 10.36 -35.97
CA LEU A 11 -25.10 10.63 -36.17
C LEU A 11 -24.48 11.33 -34.94
N ALA A 12 -25.18 12.30 -34.36
CA ALA A 12 -24.74 12.98 -33.15
C ALA A 12 -24.68 12.03 -31.94
N LEU A 13 -25.70 11.18 -31.76
CA LEU A 13 -25.72 10.16 -30.71
C LEU A 13 -24.60 9.13 -30.90
N LEU A 14 -24.38 8.67 -32.13
CA LEU A 14 -23.31 7.71 -32.43
C LEU A 14 -21.93 8.34 -32.17
N GLY A 15 -21.70 9.57 -32.63
CA GLY A 15 -20.46 10.31 -32.38
C GLY A 15 -20.22 10.56 -30.88
N GLY A 16 -21.26 10.94 -30.14
CA GLY A 16 -21.23 11.09 -28.68
C GLY A 16 -20.90 9.78 -27.97
N ALA A 17 -21.56 8.68 -28.34
CA ALA A 17 -21.29 7.35 -27.79
C ALA A 17 -19.85 6.90 -28.07
N MET A 18 -19.34 7.13 -29.28
CA MET A 18 -17.97 6.77 -29.65
C MET A 18 -16.92 7.59 -28.89
N THR A 19 -17.20 8.87 -28.60
CA THR A 19 -16.34 9.73 -27.80
C THR A 19 -16.30 9.27 -26.35
N LEU A 20 -17.46 8.94 -25.76
CA LEU A 20 -17.53 8.38 -24.41
C LEU A 20 -16.83 7.02 -24.32
N LEU A 21 -17.00 6.16 -25.32
CA LEU A 21 -16.32 4.86 -25.39
C LEU A 21 -14.81 5.03 -25.51
N GLY A 22 -14.34 5.95 -26.35
CA GLY A 22 -12.93 6.28 -26.49
C GLY A 22 -12.33 6.81 -25.18
N GLY A 23 -13.04 7.73 -24.52
CA GLY A 23 -12.65 8.24 -23.20
C GLY A 23 -12.59 7.15 -22.13
N ALA A 24 -13.59 6.26 -22.10
CA ALA A 24 -13.61 5.11 -21.20
C ALA A 24 -12.45 4.15 -21.49
N CYS A 25 -12.14 3.84 -22.74
CA CYS A 25 -11.00 3.00 -23.12
C CYS A 25 -9.67 3.61 -22.64
N VAL A 26 -9.43 4.90 -22.88
CA VAL A 26 -8.22 5.59 -22.40
C VAL A 26 -8.14 5.55 -20.88
N TRP A 27 -9.26 5.75 -20.20
CA TRP A 27 -9.36 5.71 -18.74
C TRP A 27 -9.07 4.31 -18.16
N PHE A 28 -9.58 3.26 -18.79
CA PHE A 28 -9.31 1.87 -18.38
C PHE A 28 -7.87 1.46 -18.63
N LEU A 29 -7.21 2.06 -19.63
CA LEU A 29 -5.80 1.83 -19.97
C LEU A 29 -4.84 2.73 -19.19
N ASP A 30 -5.34 3.54 -18.24
CA ASP A 30 -4.52 4.42 -17.42
C ASP A 30 -3.65 3.60 -16.45
N GLU A 31 -2.44 3.32 -16.93
CA GLU A 31 -1.41 2.55 -16.25
C GLU A 31 -1.13 3.04 -14.83
N ALA A 32 -1.16 4.36 -14.60
CA ALA A 32 -0.93 4.94 -13.29
C ALA A 32 -2.00 4.52 -12.28
N ARG A 33 -3.25 4.34 -12.71
CA ARG A 33 -4.33 3.84 -11.86
C ARG A 33 -4.15 2.36 -11.55
N ARG A 34 -3.75 1.55 -12.53
CA ARG A 34 -3.50 0.13 -12.33
C ARG A 34 -2.36 -0.09 -11.34
N ILE A 35 -1.24 0.59 -11.54
CA ILE A 35 -0.09 0.57 -10.61
C ILE A 35 -0.50 1.04 -9.22
N ARG A 36 -1.21 2.18 -9.11
CA ARG A 36 -1.71 2.66 -7.82
C ARG A 36 -2.60 1.63 -7.13
N ARG A 37 -3.48 0.95 -7.86
CA ARG A 37 -4.36 -0.09 -7.31
C ARG A 37 -3.55 -1.26 -6.77
N THR A 38 -2.62 -1.79 -7.55
CA THR A 38 -1.72 -2.88 -7.10
C THR A 38 -0.95 -2.47 -5.84
N LEU A 39 -0.33 -1.29 -5.84
CA LEU A 39 0.39 -0.77 -4.68
C LEU A 39 -0.53 -0.58 -3.45
N THR A 40 -1.75 -0.09 -3.66
CA THR A 40 -2.74 0.09 -2.57
C THR A 40 -3.17 -1.25 -1.98
N GLN A 41 -3.36 -2.27 -2.83
CA GLN A 41 -3.70 -3.62 -2.39
C GLN A 41 -2.56 -4.25 -1.60
N ALA A 42 -1.31 -4.10 -2.07
CA ALA A 42 -0.13 -4.64 -1.41
C ALA A 42 0.17 -3.97 -0.05
N LEU A 43 0.08 -2.64 0.02
CA LEU A 43 0.32 -1.89 1.26
C LEU A 43 -0.87 -1.96 2.22
N GLY A 44 -2.07 -2.27 1.72
CA GLY A 44 -3.33 -2.21 2.45
C GLY A 44 -3.73 -0.78 2.86
N ALA A 45 -3.16 0.23 2.21
CA ALA A 45 -3.38 1.66 2.42
C ALA A 45 -2.97 2.43 1.16
N VAL A 46 -3.43 3.67 1.02
CA VAL A 46 -3.04 4.51 -0.12
C VAL A 46 -1.54 4.81 -0.05
N PRO A 47 -0.74 4.50 -1.08
CA PRO A 47 0.71 4.69 -1.04
C PRO A 47 1.08 6.17 -0.90
N GLN A 48 1.90 6.50 0.11
CA GLN A 48 2.40 7.84 0.40
C GLN A 48 3.82 7.79 1.00
N PRO A 49 4.85 8.24 0.27
CA PRO A 49 4.85 8.69 -1.13
C PRO A 49 4.68 7.56 -2.18
N MET A 50 4.46 7.92 -3.45
CA MET A 50 4.35 6.99 -4.59
C MET A 50 5.02 7.56 -5.83
N LEU A 51 5.86 6.77 -6.51
CA LEU A 51 6.46 7.08 -7.80
C LEU A 51 5.99 6.08 -8.85
N VAL A 52 5.63 6.57 -10.03
CA VAL A 52 5.26 5.75 -11.18
C VAL A 52 6.06 6.23 -12.39
N ALA A 53 6.81 5.33 -13.02
CA ALA A 53 7.43 5.61 -14.31
C ALA A 53 6.36 5.53 -15.40
N ARG A 54 5.91 6.70 -15.86
CA ARG A 54 4.86 6.84 -16.87
C ARG A 54 5.27 6.06 -18.11
N GLY A 55 4.45 5.09 -18.49
CA GLY A 55 4.56 4.23 -19.67
C GLY A 55 5.70 3.21 -19.65
N ARG A 56 6.19 2.85 -18.48
CA ARG A 56 7.15 1.74 -18.28
C ARG A 56 6.58 0.56 -17.50
N GLY A 57 5.40 0.73 -16.90
CA GLY A 57 4.76 -0.31 -16.12
C GLY A 57 5.37 -0.53 -14.74
N VAL A 58 6.20 0.41 -14.27
CA VAL A 58 6.98 0.27 -13.05
C VAL A 58 6.59 1.36 -12.04
N GLY A 59 6.50 0.99 -10.76
CA GLY A 59 6.25 1.94 -9.69
C GLY A 59 6.74 1.45 -8.33
N ILE A 60 6.86 2.39 -7.41
CA ILE A 60 7.18 2.15 -6.01
C ILE A 60 6.24 2.97 -5.13
N GLY A 61 5.78 2.37 -4.05
CA GLY A 61 4.87 2.96 -3.08
C GLY A 61 5.35 2.71 -1.66
N PHE A 62 5.06 3.64 -0.78
CA PHE A 62 5.48 3.60 0.62
C PHE A 62 4.27 3.67 1.53
N ASP A 63 4.32 2.96 2.65
CA ASP A 63 3.47 3.19 3.82
C ASP A 63 4.39 3.47 5.00
N LEU A 64 4.57 4.76 5.32
CA LEU A 64 5.45 5.22 6.40
C LEU A 64 4.87 4.96 7.80
N THR A 65 3.59 4.61 7.91
CA THR A 65 2.93 4.27 9.17
C THR A 65 3.18 2.81 9.49
N ARG A 66 3.00 1.93 8.50
CA ARG A 66 3.28 0.49 8.64
C ARG A 66 4.74 0.13 8.39
N ASN A 67 5.58 1.08 7.99
CA ASN A 67 7.00 0.92 7.69
C ASN A 67 7.25 -0.05 6.51
N LEU A 68 6.40 0.01 5.48
CA LEU A 68 6.46 -0.88 4.31
C LEU A 68 6.82 -0.10 3.03
N VAL A 69 7.47 -0.79 2.11
CA VAL A 69 7.75 -0.33 0.76
C VAL A 69 7.30 -1.42 -0.19
N VAL A 70 6.58 -1.07 -1.25
CA VAL A 70 6.18 -2.02 -2.29
C VAL A 70 6.68 -1.50 -3.62
N VAL A 71 7.36 -2.38 -4.35
CA VAL A 71 7.75 -2.16 -5.73
C VAL A 71 6.86 -3.00 -6.63
N THR A 72 6.62 -2.52 -7.84
CA THR A 72 5.79 -3.23 -8.81
C THR A 72 6.28 -3.00 -10.23
N TRP A 73 6.17 -4.02 -11.07
CA TRP A 73 6.52 -3.99 -12.49
C TRP A 73 5.46 -4.72 -13.32
N ASP A 74 5.66 -4.78 -14.64
CA ASP A 74 4.70 -5.34 -15.60
C ASP A 74 3.30 -4.71 -15.48
N ARG A 75 3.28 -3.37 -15.39
CA ARG A 75 2.07 -2.54 -15.25
C ARG A 75 1.24 -2.89 -14.02
N GLY A 76 1.86 -3.34 -12.93
CA GLY A 76 1.14 -3.78 -11.75
C GLY A 76 0.84 -5.28 -11.71
N GLY A 77 1.38 -6.07 -12.63
CA GLY A 77 1.20 -7.53 -12.68
C GLY A 77 2.02 -8.28 -11.63
N TRP A 78 3.21 -7.76 -11.33
CA TRP A 78 4.11 -8.33 -10.32
C TRP A 78 4.43 -7.28 -9.26
N GLN A 79 4.63 -7.73 -8.03
CA GLN A 79 4.96 -6.86 -6.92
C GLN A 79 5.90 -7.56 -5.94
N LEU A 80 6.69 -6.76 -5.23
CA LEU A 80 7.52 -7.22 -4.14
C LEU A 80 7.39 -6.24 -2.98
N THR A 81 7.24 -6.78 -1.77
CA THR A 81 7.02 -6.00 -0.56
C THR A 81 8.23 -6.13 0.34
N TYR A 82 8.80 -4.99 0.70
CA TYR A 82 9.91 -4.86 1.60
C TYR A 82 9.50 -4.13 2.87
N ARG A 83 10.29 -4.34 3.90
CA ARG A 83 10.30 -3.52 5.10
C ARG A 83 11.07 -2.24 4.78
N LEU A 84 10.62 -1.10 5.30
CA LEU A 84 11.29 0.18 5.06
C LEU A 84 12.68 0.24 5.72
N ASP A 85 12.95 -0.60 6.72
CA ASP A 85 14.28 -0.81 7.28
C ASP A 85 15.21 -1.63 6.37
N GLU A 86 14.68 -2.44 5.45
CA GLU A 86 15.47 -3.09 4.40
C GLU A 86 15.89 -2.09 3.32
N LEU A 87 15.26 -0.91 3.21
CA LEU A 87 15.71 0.14 2.28
C LEU A 87 17.01 0.77 2.79
N VAL A 88 18.11 0.43 2.14
CA VAL A 88 19.47 0.89 2.45
C VAL A 88 19.72 2.30 1.90
N GLY A 89 19.26 2.57 0.69
CA GLY A 89 19.55 3.81 0.00
C GLY A 89 18.82 3.99 -1.33
N ALA A 90 19.06 5.15 -1.93
CA ALA A 90 18.62 5.48 -3.28
C ALA A 90 19.74 6.20 -4.04
N GLU A 91 19.79 5.95 -5.34
CA GLU A 91 20.76 6.53 -6.26
C GLU A 91 20.04 7.13 -7.46
N LEU A 92 20.51 8.30 -7.87
CA LEU A 92 20.14 8.93 -9.13
C LEU A 92 21.24 8.65 -10.13
N ILE A 93 20.89 7.94 -11.19
CA ILE A 93 21.75 7.62 -12.31
C ILE A 93 21.31 8.50 -13.48
N VAL A 94 22.21 9.34 -13.95
CA VAL A 94 22.04 10.11 -15.18
C VAL A 94 22.96 9.49 -16.22
N ASP A 95 22.38 9.03 -17.32
CA ASP A 95 23.04 8.26 -18.36
C ASP A 95 23.67 6.97 -17.83
N ARG A 96 24.98 7.00 -17.54
CA ARG A 96 25.75 5.87 -17.00
C ARG A 96 26.53 6.24 -15.74
N GLN A 97 26.22 7.38 -15.14
CA GLN A 97 26.93 7.91 -13.99
C GLN A 97 25.99 8.13 -12.82
N VAL A 98 26.44 7.74 -11.61
CA VAL A 98 25.71 8.05 -10.37
C VAL A 98 25.90 9.52 -10.06
N ALA A 99 24.86 10.30 -10.33
CA ALA A 99 24.88 11.75 -10.23
C ALA A 99 24.53 12.25 -8.81
N ALA A 100 23.74 11.49 -8.07
CA ALA A 100 23.46 11.74 -6.64
C ALA A 100 23.19 10.44 -5.89
N ARG A 101 23.46 10.43 -4.58
CA ARG A 101 23.16 9.27 -3.71
C ARG A 101 22.69 9.69 -2.32
N ALA A 102 21.78 8.91 -1.74
CA ALA A 102 21.28 9.06 -0.39
C ALA A 102 21.26 7.68 0.28
N PHE A 103 22.10 7.48 1.29
CA PHE A 103 22.26 6.22 2.01
C PHE A 103 22.10 6.46 3.52
N ARG A 104 21.64 5.44 4.25
CA ARG A 104 21.53 5.52 5.71
C ARG A 104 22.92 5.73 6.32
N GLY A 105 23.05 6.76 7.16
CA GLY A 105 24.30 7.08 7.87
C GLY A 105 25.35 7.86 7.06
N GLU A 106 25.12 8.11 5.78
CA GLU A 106 26.00 8.95 4.96
C GLU A 106 25.42 10.36 4.74
N PRO A 107 26.26 11.42 4.67
CA PRO A 107 25.81 12.71 4.17
C PRO A 107 25.41 12.56 2.70
N ARG A 108 24.28 13.14 2.31
CA ARG A 108 23.81 13.13 0.93
C ARG A 108 24.87 13.73 0.02
N ARG A 109 25.18 13.02 -1.07
CA ARG A 109 25.86 13.62 -2.22
C ARG A 109 24.80 14.28 -3.09
N ALA A 110 24.77 15.60 -3.08
CA ALA A 110 23.84 16.37 -3.90
C ALA A 110 24.18 16.21 -5.39
N LEU A 111 23.24 16.60 -6.25
CA LEU A 111 23.48 16.65 -7.68
C LEU A 111 24.42 17.84 -7.95
N ASP A 112 25.72 17.57 -8.04
CA ASP A 112 26.75 18.62 -8.11
C ASP A 112 26.89 19.19 -9.54
N GLN A 113 26.47 18.46 -10.58
CA GLN A 113 26.51 18.90 -11.99
C GLN A 113 25.16 18.69 -12.70
N LEU A 114 24.61 19.78 -13.23
CA LEU A 114 23.47 19.85 -14.14
C LEU A 114 23.96 19.70 -15.58
N SER A 115 24.53 18.55 -15.93
CA SER A 115 24.67 18.20 -17.34
C SER A 115 23.31 17.78 -17.87
N ASP A 116 22.89 18.31 -19.01
CA ASP A 116 21.66 17.88 -19.66
C ASP A 116 21.76 16.38 -19.97
N PRO A 117 20.80 15.56 -19.50
CA PRO A 117 20.85 14.11 -19.68
C PRO A 117 20.75 13.79 -21.17
N GLN A 118 21.64 12.93 -21.68
CA GLN A 118 21.71 12.63 -23.12
C GLN A 118 21.01 11.32 -23.49
N GLU A 119 20.94 10.36 -22.56
CA GLU A 119 20.42 9.02 -22.80
C GLU A 119 19.26 8.69 -21.86
N ARG A 120 19.42 8.92 -20.55
CA ARG A 120 18.42 8.50 -19.55
C ARG A 120 18.51 9.21 -18.20
N VAL A 121 17.40 9.22 -17.48
CA VAL A 121 17.34 9.59 -16.05
C VAL A 121 16.68 8.43 -15.29
N ARG A 122 17.41 7.82 -14.36
CA ARG A 122 17.02 6.62 -13.62
C ARG A 122 17.16 6.83 -12.12
N LEU A 123 16.20 6.31 -11.35
CA LEU A 123 16.31 6.13 -9.91
C LEU A 123 16.51 4.65 -9.61
N ARG A 124 17.50 4.33 -8.78
CA ARG A 124 17.74 2.99 -8.26
C ARG A 124 17.52 3.00 -6.75
N PHE A 125 16.67 2.11 -6.25
CA PHE A 125 16.45 1.87 -4.84
C PHE A 125 17.23 0.62 -4.44
N VAL A 126 17.97 0.69 -3.34
CA VAL A 126 18.85 -0.38 -2.86
C VAL A 126 18.28 -0.96 -1.57
N PHE A 127 18.09 -2.27 -1.56
CA PHE A 127 17.52 -3.03 -0.45
C PHE A 127 18.54 -4.02 0.12
N ASP A 128 18.41 -4.32 1.42
CA ASP A 128 19.15 -5.36 2.14
C ASP A 128 18.46 -6.72 1.95
N ASP A 129 18.19 -7.09 0.69
CA ASP A 129 17.66 -8.40 0.31
C ASP A 129 18.63 -9.07 -0.67
N PRO A 130 19.21 -10.24 -0.34
CA PRO A 130 20.13 -10.94 -1.24
C PRO A 130 19.45 -11.45 -2.52
N GLY A 131 18.13 -11.65 -2.53
CA GLY A 131 17.40 -12.11 -3.71
C GLY A 131 17.14 -10.98 -4.71
N HIS A 132 16.75 -9.82 -4.20
CA HIS A 132 16.37 -8.66 -4.99
C HIS A 132 16.94 -7.36 -4.39
N PRO A 133 18.27 -7.16 -4.51
CA PRO A 133 18.96 -6.06 -3.83
C PRO A 133 18.68 -4.68 -4.45
N ASP A 134 18.19 -4.64 -5.68
CA ASP A 134 17.97 -3.39 -6.40
C ASP A 134 16.62 -3.35 -7.14
N PHE A 135 16.05 -2.15 -7.18
CA PHE A 135 14.88 -1.84 -7.99
C PHE A 135 15.10 -0.54 -8.75
N GLU A 136 15.01 -0.62 -10.08
CA GLU A 136 15.29 0.51 -10.97
C GLU A 136 14.00 1.07 -11.59
N ILE A 137 13.95 2.40 -11.66
CA ILE A 137 12.85 3.14 -12.28
C ILE A 137 13.44 4.18 -13.23
N ASP A 138 13.25 3.98 -14.52
CA ASP A 138 13.57 4.98 -15.54
C ASP A 138 12.48 6.07 -15.56
N LEU A 139 12.85 7.31 -15.27
CA LEU A 139 11.94 8.46 -15.36
C LEU A 139 11.87 9.00 -16.78
N TRP A 140 13.01 9.01 -17.47
CA TRP A 140 13.16 9.48 -18.85
C TRP A 140 14.19 8.63 -19.60
N LEU A 141 13.94 8.47 -20.90
CA LEU A 141 14.85 7.90 -21.88
C LEU A 141 14.79 8.80 -23.13
N VAL A 142 15.84 8.82 -23.94
CA VAL A 142 15.85 9.59 -25.19
C VAL A 142 14.67 9.26 -26.12
N GLU A 143 14.16 8.02 -26.11
CA GLU A 143 13.00 7.64 -26.93
C GLU A 143 11.67 8.26 -26.46
N ASP A 144 11.65 8.92 -25.29
CA ASP A 144 10.47 9.62 -24.77
C ASP A 144 10.33 11.05 -25.31
N GLU A 145 11.35 11.59 -25.99
CA GLU A 145 11.28 12.94 -26.56
C GLU A 145 10.07 13.11 -27.49
N GLY A 146 9.28 14.16 -27.23
CA GLY A 146 8.08 14.47 -28.00
C GLY A 146 6.89 13.52 -27.79
N ARG A 147 7.01 12.48 -26.95
CA ARG A 147 5.89 11.59 -26.64
C ARG A 147 4.95 12.24 -25.64
N ARG A 148 3.67 12.34 -26.01
CA ARG A 148 2.64 12.88 -25.12
C ARG A 148 2.53 12.07 -23.82
N GLY A 149 2.51 12.77 -22.69
CA GLY A 149 2.35 12.16 -21.36
C GLY A 149 3.63 11.57 -20.77
N ARG A 150 4.76 11.62 -21.48
CA ARG A 150 6.09 11.36 -20.92
C ARG A 150 6.67 12.64 -20.34
N LEU A 151 7.57 12.49 -19.37
CA LEU A 151 8.36 13.60 -18.85
C LEU A 151 9.39 14.00 -19.91
N GLN A 152 9.75 15.28 -19.96
CA GLN A 152 10.96 15.70 -20.66
C GLN A 152 12.21 15.47 -19.79
N ALA A 153 13.39 15.57 -20.40
CA ALA A 153 14.69 15.38 -19.75
C ALA A 153 14.84 16.22 -18.46
N ASP A 154 14.55 17.51 -18.54
CA ASP A 154 14.64 18.48 -17.44
C ASP A 154 13.60 18.21 -16.35
N GLU A 155 12.35 17.94 -16.74
CA GLU A 155 11.26 17.58 -15.81
C GLU A 155 11.58 16.29 -15.04
N ALA A 156 12.14 15.30 -15.72
CA ALA A 156 12.56 14.04 -15.13
C ALA A 156 13.71 14.22 -14.14
N LEU A 157 14.68 15.08 -14.47
CA LEU A 157 15.78 15.41 -13.57
C LEU A 157 15.28 16.15 -12.31
N GLN A 158 14.32 17.07 -12.46
CA GLN A 158 13.69 17.76 -11.35
C GLN A 158 12.85 16.82 -10.46
N GLU A 159 12.09 15.90 -11.05
CA GLU A 159 11.36 14.86 -10.31
C GLU A 159 12.34 13.94 -9.58
N ALA A 160 13.41 13.48 -10.23
CA ALA A 160 14.46 12.67 -9.61
C ALA A 160 15.08 13.38 -8.41
N ASN A 161 15.45 14.66 -8.55
CA ASN A 161 16.05 15.42 -7.45
C ASN A 161 15.07 15.59 -6.26
N ARG A 162 13.77 15.81 -6.54
CA ARG A 162 12.73 15.83 -5.51
C ARG A 162 12.61 14.48 -4.80
N TRP A 163 12.71 13.38 -5.53
CA TRP A 163 12.72 12.04 -4.96
C TRP A 163 13.96 11.77 -4.11
N MET A 164 15.14 12.21 -4.55
CA MET A 164 16.37 12.09 -3.77
C MET A 164 16.28 12.82 -2.42
N ALA A 165 15.75 14.04 -2.41
CA ALA A 165 15.51 14.79 -1.17
C ALA A 165 14.49 14.08 -0.26
N ARG A 166 13.44 13.48 -0.85
CA ARG A 166 12.46 12.70 -0.10
C ARG A 166 13.09 11.44 0.50
N MET A 167 13.91 10.71 -0.26
CA MET A 167 14.59 9.51 0.22
C MET A 167 15.55 9.83 1.36
N GLU A 168 16.31 10.92 1.25
CA GLU A 168 17.13 11.42 2.35
C GLU A 168 16.30 11.67 3.61
N SER A 169 15.14 12.34 3.50
CA SER A 169 14.26 12.58 4.64
C SER A 169 13.73 11.28 5.27
N ILE A 170 13.37 10.30 4.45
CA ILE A 170 12.88 9.00 4.92
C ILE A 170 14.00 8.19 5.59
N LEU A 171 15.20 8.16 4.99
CA LEU A 171 16.34 7.40 5.50
C LEU A 171 16.93 8.00 6.79
N ARG A 172 16.81 9.32 6.97
CA ARG A 172 17.16 10.02 8.22
C ARG A 172 16.18 9.74 9.36
N ARG A 173 14.96 9.27 9.07
CA ARG A 173 13.98 8.96 10.11
C ARG A 173 14.52 7.81 10.98
N PRO A 174 14.57 7.97 12.31
CA PRO A 174 14.88 6.85 13.18
C PRO A 174 13.79 5.79 13.00
N VAL A 175 14.18 4.60 12.58
CA VAL A 175 13.28 3.44 12.58
C VAL A 175 13.00 3.15 14.03
N ALA A 176 11.78 3.43 14.49
CA ALA A 176 11.37 3.08 15.83
C ALA A 176 11.46 1.55 15.96
N LYS A 177 12.42 1.07 16.75
CA LYS A 177 12.51 -0.34 17.09
C LYS A 177 11.15 -0.77 17.67
N PRO A 178 10.51 -1.84 17.18
CA PRO A 178 9.29 -2.34 17.78
C PRO A 178 9.53 -2.52 19.27
N ALA A 179 8.72 -1.85 20.10
CA ALA A 179 8.81 -2.01 21.53
C ALA A 179 8.62 -3.50 21.84
N PRO A 180 9.52 -4.16 22.58
CA PRO A 180 9.29 -5.53 22.99
C PRO A 180 7.91 -5.61 23.67
N PRO A 181 7.11 -6.66 23.41
CA PRO A 181 5.82 -6.81 24.05
C PRO A 181 6.04 -6.73 25.55
N VAL A 182 5.43 -5.70 26.16
CA VAL A 182 5.45 -5.56 27.61
C VAL A 182 4.86 -6.86 28.14
N PRO A 183 5.58 -7.64 28.98
CA PRO A 183 5.00 -8.83 29.57
C PRO A 183 3.72 -8.38 30.28
N SER A 184 2.59 -8.94 29.85
CA SER A 184 1.31 -8.74 30.53
C SER A 184 1.55 -9.03 31.99
N ALA A 185 1.45 -7.99 32.84
CA ALA A 185 1.58 -8.15 34.27
C ALA A 185 0.68 -9.32 34.67
N ALA A 186 1.28 -10.31 35.34
CA ALA A 186 0.57 -11.48 35.82
C ALA A 186 -0.70 -11.01 36.54
N ALA A 187 -1.83 -11.65 36.21
CA ALA A 187 -3.09 -11.39 36.87
C ALA A 187 -2.89 -11.40 38.40
N PRO A 188 -3.48 -10.46 39.16
CA PRO A 188 -3.34 -10.42 40.61
C PRO A 188 -3.80 -11.76 41.21
N PRO A 189 -3.11 -12.26 42.25
CA PRO A 189 -3.43 -13.55 42.85
C PRO A 189 -4.87 -13.56 43.34
N ALA A 190 -5.58 -14.65 43.03
CA ALA A 190 -6.96 -14.85 43.42
C ALA A 190 -7.12 -14.72 44.95
N PRO A 191 -8.20 -14.08 45.44
CA PRO A 191 -8.44 -13.95 46.87
C PRO A 191 -8.62 -15.35 47.51
N PRO A 192 -8.20 -15.52 48.77
CA PRO A 192 -8.29 -16.81 49.46
C PRO A 192 -9.75 -17.26 49.62
N PRO A 193 -10.02 -18.58 49.61
CA PRO A 193 -11.36 -19.11 49.72
C PRO A 193 -11.98 -18.76 51.08
N ALA A 194 -13.23 -18.29 51.05
CA ALA A 194 -14.01 -18.01 52.25
C ALA A 194 -14.25 -19.30 53.06
N PRO A 195 -14.25 -19.24 54.41
CA PRO A 195 -14.48 -20.40 55.25
C PRO A 195 -15.90 -20.92 55.09
N THR A 196 -16.03 -22.20 54.73
CA THR A 196 -17.28 -22.96 54.67
C THR A 196 -17.98 -22.93 56.04
N ALA A 197 -19.15 -22.30 56.10
CA ALA A 197 -20.03 -22.38 57.26
C ALA A 197 -20.46 -23.85 57.48
N ARG A 198 -20.15 -24.35 58.67
CA ARG A 198 -20.53 -25.68 59.16
C ARG A 198 -22.06 -25.75 59.25
N ARG A 199 -22.70 -26.56 58.41
CA ARG A 199 -24.14 -26.89 58.56
C ARG A 199 -24.34 -27.72 59.83
N GLU A 200 -25.18 -27.23 60.73
CA GLU A 200 -25.70 -28.02 61.85
C GLU A 200 -26.79 -29.00 61.37
N PRO A 201 -26.86 -30.23 61.91
CA PRO A 201 -27.89 -31.19 61.57
C PRO A 201 -29.17 -30.91 62.34
N VAL A 202 -30.27 -30.66 61.62
CA VAL A 202 -31.63 -30.63 62.19
C VAL A 202 -32.13 -32.06 62.29
N GLY A 203 -32.39 -32.52 63.51
CA GLY A 203 -32.98 -33.82 63.82
C GLY A 203 -34.49 -33.91 63.49
N PRO A 204 -35.07 -35.12 63.51
CA PRO A 204 -36.36 -35.42 62.89
C PRO A 204 -37.53 -35.17 63.85
N LEU A 205 -38.66 -34.72 63.29
CA LEU A 205 -39.95 -34.67 63.96
C LEU A 205 -41.01 -35.29 63.04
N PHE A 206 -41.57 -36.38 63.53
CA PHE A 206 -42.51 -37.32 62.91
C PHE A 206 -43.90 -36.73 62.60
N GLY A 207 -44.69 -37.48 61.81
CA GLY A 207 -46.16 -37.41 61.72
C GLY A 207 -46.62 -37.33 60.26
N ASP A 208 -46.79 -38.41 59.51
CA ASP A 208 -47.89 -39.40 59.51
C ASP A 208 -49.21 -38.86 58.91
N ASP A 209 -49.90 -39.74 58.19
CA ASP A 209 -51.24 -39.59 57.57
C ASP A 209 -51.30 -38.77 56.26
N SER A 210 -52.07 -39.08 55.21
CA SER A 210 -52.90 -40.20 54.78
C SER A 210 -53.49 -39.81 53.40
N TYR A 211 -53.81 -40.79 52.55
CA TYR A 211 -54.85 -40.88 51.48
C TYR A 211 -55.73 -39.62 51.19
N GLU A 212 -56.18 -39.26 49.98
CA GLU A 212 -56.84 -39.97 48.88
C GLU A 212 -56.99 -38.94 47.72
N ASP A 213 -56.75 -39.34 46.45
CA ASP A 213 -57.75 -39.57 45.39
C ASP A 213 -58.36 -38.30 44.76
N ASP A 214 -58.11 -38.10 43.46
CA ASP A 214 -59.19 -37.84 42.52
C ASP A 214 -58.71 -37.93 41.06
N ALA A 215 -59.61 -38.48 40.26
CA ALA A 215 -59.38 -39.08 38.96
C ALA A 215 -59.52 -38.11 37.77
N GLU A 216 -59.09 -38.65 36.62
CA GLU A 216 -59.57 -38.37 35.26
C GLU A 216 -59.40 -36.96 34.66
N ASP A 217 -58.64 -36.91 33.56
CA ASP A 217 -59.23 -36.38 32.34
C ASP A 217 -58.67 -37.06 31.08
N VAL A 218 -59.62 -37.40 30.20
CA VAL A 218 -59.54 -38.38 29.12
C VAL A 218 -59.99 -37.66 27.84
N ILE A 219 -59.17 -37.78 26.78
CA ILE A 219 -59.52 -37.76 25.34
C ILE A 219 -59.80 -36.38 24.66
N ARG A 220 -58.93 -36.01 23.71
CA ARG A 220 -59.16 -36.26 22.26
C ARG A 220 -57.88 -36.23 21.44
#